data_AF-A0A090X620-F1
#
_entry.id   AF-A0A090X620-F1
#
_cell.length_a   1.000
_cell.length_b   1.000
_cell.length_c   1.000
_cell.angle_alpha   90.00
_cell.angle_beta   90.00
_cell.angle_gamma   90.00
#
_symmetry.space_group_name_H-M   'P 1'
#
loop_
_entity.id
_entity.type
_entity.pdbx_description
1 polymer ?
#
loop_
_entity_poly.entity_id
_entity_poly.type
_entity_poly.pdbx_seq_one_letter_code
_entity_poly.pdbx_strand_id
1 'polypeptide(L)' 'MTNWENEYLPKIENKINASGIDNIAKYSNWKNEFYLSAIYPMHDKSSEFELTLEPIDKKKTDSLGIEIKNNIITKIEKYE' A
#
# COMPACT_ATOMS: atom_id res chain seq x y z
N MET A 1 -12.72 13.38 -3.40
CA MET A 1 -12.05 12.28 -4.11
C MET A 1 -10.79 12.74 -4.87
N THR A 2 -10.61 14.05 -5.09
CA THR A 2 -9.48 14.65 -5.86
C THR A 2 -8.08 14.33 -5.35
N ASN A 3 -7.84 14.29 -4.04
CA ASN A 3 -6.47 14.10 -3.52
C ASN A 3 -6.01 12.63 -3.54
N TRP A 4 -6.94 11.67 -3.45
CA TRP A 4 -6.57 10.25 -3.49
C TRP A 4 -5.94 9.89 -4.84
N GLU A 5 -6.65 10.18 -5.92
CA GLU A 5 -6.21 9.84 -7.28
C GLU A 5 -5.05 10.70 -7.77
N ASN A 6 -5.05 12.00 -7.47
CA ASN A 6 -4.08 12.93 -8.05
C ASN A 6 -2.85 13.16 -7.18
N GLU A 7 -2.87 12.78 -5.90
CA GLU A 7 -1.77 13.04 -4.97
C GLU A 7 -1.27 11.77 -4.28
N TYR A 8 -2.14 11.03 -3.59
CA TYR A 8 -1.71 9.89 -2.78
C TYR A 8 -1.37 8.66 -3.60
N LEU A 9 -2.19 8.27 -4.58
CA LEU A 9 -1.91 7.12 -5.45
C LEU A 9 -0.59 7.27 -6.21
N PRO A 10 -0.27 8.41 -6.85
CA PRO A 10 1.04 8.61 -7.48
C PRO A 10 2.22 8.52 -6.49
N LYS A 11 2.06 9.03 -5.26
CA LYS A 11 3.09 8.92 -4.21
C LYS A 11 3.31 7.45 -3.80
N ILE A 12 2.24 6.67 -3.68
CA ILE A 12 2.30 5.23 -3.38
C ILE A 12 3.00 4.49 -4.52
N GLU A 13 2.60 4.74 -5.77
CA GLU A 13 3.20 4.14 -6.96
C GLU A 13 4.71 4.42 -7.03
N ASN A 14 5.12 5.68 -6.86
CA ASN A 14 6.53 6.04 -6.86
C ASN A 14 7.33 5.31 -5.77
N LYS A 15 6.73 5.12 -4.58
CA LYS A 15 7.38 4.40 -3.48
C LYS A 15 7.49 2.90 -3.75
N ILE A 16 6.45 2.29 -4.32
CA ILE A 16 6.45 0.88 -4.72
C ILE A 16 7.53 0.66 -5.79
N ASN A 17 7.58 1.50 -6.82
CA ASN A 17 8.60 1.41 -7.88
C ASN A 17 10.01 1.59 -7.32
N ALA A 18 10.21 2.56 -6.42
CA ALA A 18 11.50 2.80 -5.77
C ALA A 18 11.94 1.64 -4.85
N SER A 19 10.99 0.86 -4.31
CA SER A 19 11.28 -0.33 -3.51
C SER A 19 11.59 -1.58 -4.35
N GLY A 20 11.29 -1.54 -5.66
CA GLY A 20 11.45 -2.66 -6.58
C GLY A 20 10.41 -3.78 -6.42
N ILE A 21 9.41 -3.60 -5.56
CA ILE A 21 8.33 -4.57 -5.31
C ILE A 21 7.52 -4.83 -6.58
N ASP A 22 7.32 -3.82 -7.42
CA ASP A 22 6.66 -3.91 -8.72
C ASP A 22 7.34 -4.87 -9.70
N ASN A 23 8.65 -5.13 -9.53
CA ASN A 23 9.37 -6.10 -10.36
C ASN A 23 9.05 -7.56 -10.01
N ILE A 24 8.36 -7.80 -8.88
CA ILE A 24 7.90 -9.12 -8.50
C ILE A 24 6.54 -9.34 -9.17
N ALA A 25 6.43 -10.39 -9.99
CA ALA A 25 5.27 -10.65 -10.85
C ALA A 25 3.91 -10.59 -10.15
N LYS A 26 3.83 -10.95 -8.87
CA LYS A 26 2.59 -10.93 -8.08
C LYS A 26 2.12 -9.53 -7.65
N TYR A 27 2.98 -8.51 -7.73
CA TYR A 27 2.67 -7.12 -7.35
C TYR A 27 2.78 -6.12 -8.52
N SER A 28 3.22 -6.54 -9.71
CA SER A 28 3.47 -5.64 -10.85
C SER A 28 2.25 -4.85 -11.31
N ASN A 29 1.05 -5.40 -11.10
CA ASN A 29 -0.24 -4.78 -11.46
C ASN A 29 -1.07 -4.43 -10.21
N TRP A 30 -0.41 -4.06 -9.10
CA TRP A 30 -1.06 -3.88 -7.79
C TRP A 30 -2.28 -2.94 -7.84
N LYS A 31 -2.23 -1.86 -8.63
CA LYS A 31 -3.33 -0.88 -8.78
C LYS A 31 -4.65 -1.52 -9.23
N ASN A 32 -4.59 -2.60 -10.00
CA ASN A 32 -5.77 -3.27 -10.56
C ASN A 32 -6.06 -4.62 -9.91
N GLU A 33 -5.07 -5.22 -9.25
CA GLU A 33 -5.19 -6.55 -8.66
C GLU A 33 -5.39 -6.55 -7.15
N PHE A 34 -5.25 -5.38 -6.51
CA PHE A 34 -5.36 -5.24 -5.07
C PHE A 34 -6.42 -4.18 -4.72
N TYR A 35 -7.01 -4.33 -3.54
CA TYR A 35 -7.94 -3.38 -2.96
C TYR A 35 -7.49 -3.01 -1.54
N LEU A 36 -7.87 -1.81 -1.07
CA LEU A 36 -7.65 -1.41 0.32
C LEU A 36 -8.57 -2.23 1.23
N SER A 37 -8.01 -3.15 2.01
CA SER A 37 -8.78 -4.01 2.92
C SER A 37 -8.93 -3.41 4.31
N ALA A 38 -7.86 -2.78 4.82
CA ALA A 38 -7.83 -2.28 6.19
C ALA A 38 -6.92 -1.06 6.36
N ILE A 39 -7.19 -0.33 7.44
CA ILE A 39 -6.36 0.76 7.95
C ILE A 39 -6.10 0.47 9.43
N TYR A 40 -4.84 0.27 9.79
CA TYR A 40 -4.45 -0.04 11.17
C TYR A 40 -3.66 1.12 11.79
N PRO A 41 -4.00 1.58 13.01
CA PRO A 41 -3.13 2.50 13.72
C PRO A 41 -1.84 1.78 14.11
N MET A 42 -0.68 2.41 13.89
CA MET A 42 0.61 1.81 14.25
C MET A 42 0.88 1.90 15.75
N HIS A 43 0.36 2.93 16.42
CA HIS A 43 0.54 3.17 17.85
C HIS A 43 -0.72 3.77 18.48
N ASP A 44 -0.91 3.55 19.78
CA ASP A 44 -1.97 4.19 20.54
C ASP A 44 -1.82 5.73 20.49
N LYS A 45 -2.90 6.42 20.07
CA LYS A 45 -2.99 7.89 19.99
C LYS A 45 -2.03 8.56 19.00
N SER A 46 -1.46 7.84 18.03
CA SER A 46 -0.71 8.47 16.92
C SER A 46 -1.59 8.69 15.68
N SER A 47 -1.18 9.61 14.82
CA SER A 47 -1.73 9.74 13.46
C SER A 47 -0.98 8.85 12.46
N GLU A 48 -0.17 7.91 12.94
CA GLU A 48 0.57 6.97 12.11
C GLU A 48 -0.27 5.73 11.88
N PHE A 49 -0.39 5.31 10.63
CA PHE A 49 -1.21 4.17 10.26
C PHE A 49 -0.59 3.39 9.11
N GLU A 50 -0.95 2.12 9.03
CA GLU A 50 -0.69 1.28 7.89
C GLU A 50 -1.97 1.16 7.05
N LEU A 51 -1.85 1.30 5.73
CA LEU A 51 -2.84 0.82 4.78
C LEU A 51 -2.47 -0.61 4.37
N THR A 52 -3.40 -1.55 4.49
CA THR A 52 -3.21 -2.92 4.02
C THR A 52 -3.97 -3.12 2.71
N LEU A 53 -3.25 -3.53 1.66
CA LEU A 53 -3.83 -3.89 0.38
C LEU A 53 -3.84 -5.42 0.24
N GLU A 54 -5.01 -5.98 -0.03
CA GLU A 54 -5.19 -7.41 -0.27
C GLU A 54 -5.49 -7.69 -1.75
N PRO A 55 -5.19 -8.90 -2.24
CA PRO A 55 -5.49 -9.28 -3.60
C PRO A 55 -7.00 -9.45 -3.80
N ILE A 56 -7.50 -9.01 -4.95
CA ILE A 56 -8.89 -9.22 -5.36
C ILE A 56 -9.14 -10.72 -5.62
N ASP A 57 -8.13 -11.43 -6.13
CA ASP A 57 -8.18 -12.89 -6.27
C ASP A 57 -7.98 -13.56 -4.90
N LYS A 58 -9.07 -14.11 -4.35
CA LYS A 58 -9.09 -14.81 -3.05
C LYS A 58 -8.22 -16.06 -2.97
N LYS A 59 -7.67 -16.54 -4.09
CA LYS A 59 -6.70 -17.65 -4.09
C LYS A 59 -5.27 -17.17 -3.80
N LYS A 60 -5.00 -15.88 -3.96
CA LYS A 60 -3.71 -15.25 -3.60
C LYS A 60 -3.78 -14.81 -2.13
N THR A 61 -2.66 -14.90 -1.42
CA THR A 61 -2.52 -14.45 -0.02
C THR A 61 -1.55 -13.28 0.13
N ASP A 62 -0.81 -12.97 -0.92
CA ASP A 62 0.17 -11.91 -0.97
C ASP A 62 -0.49 -10.55 -0.77
N SER A 63 -0.07 -9.80 0.24
CA SER A 63 -0.61 -8.48 0.59
C SER A 63 0.48 -7.41 0.64
N LEU A 64 0.10 -6.14 0.53
CA LEU A 64 1.02 -5.01 0.65
C LEU A 64 0.66 -4.15 1.87
N GLY A 65 1.65 -3.84 2.70
CA GLY A 65 1.55 -2.85 3.77
C GLY A 65 2.12 -1.50 3.31
N ILE A 66 1.44 -0.41 3.60
CA ILE A 66 1.90 0.95 3.30
C ILE A 66 1.87 1.76 4.59
N GLU A 67 3.05 1.99 5.17
CA GLU A 67 3.17 2.81 6.37
C GLU A 67 3.10 4.31 6.02
N ILE A 68 2.26 5.04 6.75
CA ILE A 68 2.11 6.49 6.64
C ILE A 68 2.39 7.13 8.00
N LYS A 69 3.38 8.02 8.04
CA LYS A 69 3.74 8.80 9.23
C LYS A 69 3.74 10.27 8.88
N ASN A 70 3.00 11.09 9.63
CA ASN A 70 2.85 12.52 9.37
C ASN A 70 2.49 12.84 7.90
N ASN A 71 1.56 12.06 7.32
CA ASN A 71 1.14 12.13 5.91
C ASN A 71 2.23 11.81 4.86
N ILE A 72 3.34 11.19 5.28
CA ILE A 72 4.44 10.76 4.41
C ILE A 72 4.47 9.23 4.36
N ILE A 73 4.60 8.68 3.16
CA ILE A 73 4.77 7.23 2.96
C ILE A 73 6.21 6.86 3.33
N THR A 74 6.37 6.20 4.46
CA THR A 74 7.69 5.85 4.99
C THR A 74 8.18 4.53 4.44
N LYS A 75 7.29 3.54 4.34
CA LYS A 75 7.65 2.15 4.01
C LYS A 75 6.56 1.48 3.17
N ILE A 76 7.01 0.55 2.31
CA ILE A 76 6.16 -0.44 1.65
C ILE A 76 6.66 -1.80 2.10
N GLU A 77 5.75 -2.64 2.58
CA GLU A 77 6.02 -4.00 3.02
C GLU A 77 5.25 -5.01 2.16
N LYS A 78 5.82 -6.21 2.07
CA LYS A 78 5.15 -7.37 1.49
C LYS A 78 4.81 -8.33 2.61
N TYR A 79 3.58 -8.81 2.64
CA TYR A 79 3.13 -9.87 3.53
C TYR A 79 2.85 -11.11 2.68
N GLU A 80 3.45 -12.24 3.05
CA GLU A 80 3.41 -13.52 2.32
C GLU A 80 2.84 -14.63 3.20
#